data_AF-A0A943Q7L9-F1
#
_entry.id   AF-A0A943Q7L9-F1
#
_cell.length_a   1.000
_cell.length_b   1.000
_cell.length_c   1.000
_cell.angle_alpha   90.00
_cell.angle_beta   90.00
_cell.angle_gamma   90.00
#
_symmetry.space_group_name_H-M   'P 1'
#
loop_
_entity.id
_entity.type
_entity.pdbx_description
1 polymer ?
#
loop_
_entity_poly.entity_id
_entity_poly.type
_entity_poly.pdbx_seq_one_letter_code
_entity_poly.pdbx_strand_id
1 'polypeptide(L)'
;MASNEEKIRFLKSKDGKDVVIKLSEYGSKLTSDGRVMYEINKSDEQAEQEQAFTPVIEHGMMNNWTVSVPNHSTANLNYIDWIAVETNYGIHIIQVGPQKEPAAKFSLAGGERIIRAYAYECSKTKRLYIKTK
;
A
#
# COMPACT_ATOMS: atom_id res chain seq x y z
N MET A 1 17.74 -9.15 -21.82
CA MET A 1 17.78 -8.05 -20.84
C MET A 1 16.48 -8.12 -20.07
N ALA A 2 16.52 -8.35 -18.75
CA ALA A 2 15.30 -8.44 -17.96
C ALA A 2 14.53 -7.13 -18.13
N SER A 3 13.28 -7.22 -18.56
CA SER A 3 12.38 -6.07 -18.64
C SER A 3 12.34 -5.45 -17.24
N ASN A 4 12.99 -4.30 -17.09
CA ASN A 4 12.99 -3.51 -15.87
C ASN A 4 11.59 -2.86 -15.74
N GLU A 5 10.55 -3.68 -15.56
CA GLU A 5 9.28 -3.18 -15.05
C GLU A 5 9.61 -2.58 -13.69
N GLU A 6 9.73 -1.25 -13.62
CA GLU A 6 9.90 -0.51 -12.38
C GLU A 6 8.67 -0.78 -11.51
N LYS A 7 8.76 -1.83 -10.70
CA LYS A 7 7.73 -2.16 -9.72
C LYS A 7 8.02 -1.34 -8.48
N ILE A 8 7.08 -0.44 -8.17
CA ILE A 8 7.02 0.21 -6.87
C ILE A 8 6.98 -0.90 -5.81
N ARG A 9 7.90 -0.84 -4.87
CA ARG A 9 7.99 -1.81 -3.77
C ARG A 9 7.93 -1.13 -2.44
N PHE A 10 7.32 -1.82 -1.49
CA PHE A 10 7.27 -1.41 -0.09
C PHE A 10 8.19 -2.33 0.70
N LEU A 11 9.06 -1.76 1.51
CA LEU A 11 9.98 -2.50 2.38
C LEU A 11 9.71 -2.11 3.83
N LYS A 12 9.85 -3.05 4.77
CA LYS A 12 9.79 -2.80 6.21
C LYS A 12 11.07 -3.18 6.93
N SER A 13 11.36 -2.47 8.02
CA SER A 13 12.38 -2.87 8.99
C SER A 13 12.00 -4.21 9.64
N LYS A 14 12.97 -4.87 10.28
CA LYS A 14 12.73 -6.16 10.95
C LYS A 14 11.65 -6.08 12.04
N ASP A 15 11.57 -4.95 12.73
CA ASP A 15 10.56 -4.70 13.77
C ASP A 15 9.30 -3.99 13.24
N GLY A 16 9.25 -3.69 11.94
CA GLY A 16 8.10 -3.08 11.28
C GLY A 16 7.79 -1.66 11.74
N LYS A 17 8.75 -0.97 12.36
CA LYS A 17 8.63 0.44 12.74
C LYS A 17 8.82 1.37 11.56
N ASP A 18 9.75 1.03 10.65
CA ASP A 18 10.00 1.81 9.45
C ASP A 18 9.45 1.09 8.24
N VAL A 19 8.77 1.86 7.39
CA VAL A 19 8.31 1.43 6.08
C VAL A 19 8.80 2.43 5.05
N VAL A 20 9.40 1.93 3.98
CA VAL A 20 9.94 2.75 2.90
C VAL A 20 9.40 2.31 1.56
N ILE A 21 9.31 3.26 0.64
CA ILE A 21 8.94 3.02 -0.76
C ILE A 21 10.21 3.03 -1.60
N LYS A 22 10.41 1.96 -2.35
CA LYS A 22 11.49 1.83 -3.33
C LYS A 22 10.91 2.05 -4.72
N LEU A 23 11.15 3.25 -5.26
CA LEU A 23 10.70 3.65 -6.61
C LEU A 23 11.57 3.03 -7.71
N SER A 24 12.85 2.75 -7.42
CA SER A 24 13.80 2.19 -8.38
C SER A 24 14.80 1.25 -7.72
N GLU A 25 15.37 0.32 -8.48
CA GLU A 25 16.39 -0.60 -8.00
C GLU A 25 17.62 -0.63 -8.90
N TYR A 26 18.75 -0.23 -8.30
CA TYR A 26 20.06 -0.18 -8.94
C TYR A 26 21.09 -1.04 -8.19
N GLY A 27 20.62 -2.08 -7.46
CA GLY A 27 21.46 -3.13 -6.86
C GLY A 27 21.74 -3.01 -5.36
N SER A 28 21.64 -1.82 -4.75
CA SER A 28 21.87 -1.66 -3.31
C SER A 28 20.71 -2.17 -2.46
N LYS A 29 21.05 -2.86 -1.35
CA LYS A 29 20.10 -3.25 -0.30
C LYS A 29 19.93 -2.10 0.70
N LEU A 30 18.69 -1.78 1.03
CA LEU A 30 18.38 -0.81 2.09
C LEU A 30 18.53 -1.47 3.46
N THR A 31 19.06 -0.72 4.43
CA THR A 31 19.28 -1.20 5.80
C THR A 31 18.66 -0.27 6.83
N SER A 32 18.11 -0.84 7.89
CA SER A 32 17.67 -0.16 9.12
C SER A 32 18.37 -0.82 10.29
N ASP A 33 19.03 -0.05 11.15
CA ASP A 33 19.80 -0.54 12.31
C ASP A 33 20.80 -1.66 11.95
N GLY A 34 21.53 -1.49 10.84
CA GLY A 34 22.53 -2.45 10.37
C GLY A 34 21.95 -3.77 9.82
N ARG A 35 20.61 -3.87 9.68
CA ARG A 35 19.93 -5.04 9.12
C ARG A 35 19.24 -4.68 7.82
N VAL A 36 19.27 -5.59 6.84
CA VAL A 36 18.57 -5.44 5.57
C VAL A 36 17.06 -5.32 5.80
N MET A 37 16.41 -4.39 5.11
CA MET A 37 14.94 -4.25 5.08
C MET A 37 14.31 -5.29 4.15
N TYR A 38 13.09 -5.71 4.47
CA TYR A 38 12.40 -6.81 3.79
C TYR A 38 11.20 -6.30 3.01
N GLU A 39 10.95 -6.87 1.83
CA GLU A 39 9.78 -6.51 1.03
C GLU A 39 8.49 -6.94 1.74
N ILE A 40 7.47 -6.09 1.67
CA ILE A 40 6.14 -6.38 2.20
C ILE A 40 5.32 -7.00 1.07
N ASN A 41 5.38 -8.33 0.97
CA ASN A 41 4.63 -9.11 -0.02
C ASN A 41 3.54 -9.94 0.65
N LYS A 42 2.52 -10.33 -0.13
CA LYS A 42 1.57 -11.37 0.29
C LYS A 42 2.30 -12.70 0.39
N SER A 43 2.21 -13.39 1.53
CA SER A 43 2.49 -14.83 1.56
C SER A 43 1.22 -15.61 1.17
N ASP A 44 1.39 -16.82 0.64
CA ASP A 44 0.26 -17.67 0.21
C ASP A 44 -0.68 -18.02 1.38
N GLU A 45 -0.14 -18.26 2.59
CA GLU A 45 -0.93 -18.50 3.81
C GLU A 45 -1.71 -17.26 4.29
N GLN A 46 -1.30 -16.06 3.88
CA GLN A 46 -1.99 -14.80 4.21
C GLN A 46 -3.08 -14.45 3.19
N ALA A 47 -3.01 -14.98 1.97
CA ALA A 47 -3.85 -14.57 0.85
C ALA A 47 -5.36 -14.78 1.11
N GLU A 48 -5.77 -15.85 1.79
CA GLU A 48 -7.18 -16.14 2.09
C GLU A 48 -7.76 -15.22 3.19
N GLN A 49 -7.01 -14.97 4.27
CA GLN A 49 -7.43 -14.03 5.32
C GLN A 49 -7.48 -12.58 4.82
N GLU A 50 -6.61 -12.21 3.89
CA GLU A 50 -6.51 -10.86 3.33
C GLU A 50 -7.59 -10.54 2.29
N GLN A 51 -8.33 -11.53 1.80
CA GLN A 51 -9.37 -11.30 0.81
C GLN A 51 -10.50 -10.40 1.38
N ALA A 52 -10.81 -10.56 2.68
CA ALA A 52 -11.76 -9.71 3.39
C ALA A 52 -11.27 -8.26 3.56
N PHE A 53 -9.95 -8.03 3.57
CA PHE A 53 -9.31 -6.72 3.75
C PHE A 53 -8.70 -6.19 2.45
N THR A 54 -9.07 -6.76 1.31
CA THR A 54 -8.59 -6.29 0.02
C THR A 54 -9.18 -4.91 -0.27
N PRO A 55 -8.38 -3.92 -0.72
CA PRO A 55 -8.87 -2.59 -1.03
C PRO A 55 -10.00 -2.62 -2.07
N VAL A 56 -11.04 -1.85 -1.80
CA VAL A 56 -12.13 -1.56 -2.73
C VAL A 56 -11.80 -0.25 -3.44
N ILE A 57 -11.97 -0.21 -4.76
CA ILE A 57 -11.68 0.95 -5.60
C ILE A 57 -12.97 1.39 -6.29
N GLU A 58 -13.42 2.60 -5.99
CA GLU A 58 -14.66 3.17 -6.52
C GLU A 58 -14.37 4.42 -7.34
N HIS A 59 -14.97 4.53 -8.54
CA HIS A 59 -14.87 5.71 -9.39
C HIS A 59 -16.01 6.67 -9.07
N GLY A 60 -15.68 7.93 -8.79
CA GLY A 60 -16.61 9.04 -8.66
C GLY A 60 -16.69 9.90 -9.92
N MET A 61 -17.18 11.13 -9.77
CA MET A 61 -17.22 12.11 -10.85
C MET A 61 -15.87 12.81 -11.02
N MET A 62 -15.59 13.33 -12.23
CA MET A 62 -14.45 14.21 -12.51
C MET A 62 -13.09 13.60 -12.13
N ASN A 63 -12.85 12.31 -12.44
CA ASN A 63 -11.63 11.56 -12.11
C ASN A 63 -11.31 11.48 -10.60
N ASN A 64 -12.32 11.61 -9.75
CA ASN A 64 -12.18 11.31 -8.33
C ASN A 64 -12.33 9.81 -8.08
N TRP A 65 -11.51 9.26 -7.21
CA TRP A 65 -11.50 7.86 -6.83
C TRP A 65 -11.51 7.72 -5.31
N THR A 66 -12.30 6.80 -4.80
CA THR A 66 -12.25 6.40 -3.39
C THR A 66 -11.61 5.03 -3.30
N VAL A 67 -10.65 4.88 -2.40
CA VAL A 67 -10.05 3.59 -2.05
C VAL A 67 -10.31 3.34 -0.58
N SER A 68 -10.90 2.21 -0.24
CA SER A 68 -11.28 1.88 1.14
C SER A 68 -10.98 0.43 1.52
N VAL A 69 -10.89 0.17 2.82
CA VAL A 69 -10.78 -1.16 3.41
C VAL A 69 -11.92 -1.36 4.42
N PRO A 70 -13.17 -1.54 3.96
CA PRO A 70 -14.37 -1.38 4.78
C PRO A 70 -14.46 -2.36 5.96
N ASN A 71 -13.84 -3.53 5.87
CA ASN A 71 -13.86 -4.54 6.93
C ASN A 71 -12.76 -4.33 7.98
N HIS A 72 -11.92 -3.31 7.85
CA HIS A 72 -10.78 -3.09 8.74
C HIS A 72 -11.13 -2.32 10.01
N SER A 73 -10.51 -2.68 11.13
CA SER A 73 -10.63 -1.94 12.39
C SER A 73 -10.06 -0.53 12.29
N THR A 74 -10.60 0.40 13.08
CA THR A 74 -10.10 1.77 13.25
C THR A 74 -9.42 2.00 14.61
N ALA A 75 -9.20 0.92 15.39
CA ALA A 75 -8.67 1.01 16.74
C ALA A 75 -7.23 1.54 16.79
N ASN A 76 -6.84 2.20 17.88
CA ASN A 76 -5.51 2.82 18.03
C ASN A 76 -4.31 1.88 17.79
N LEU A 77 -4.48 0.58 17.99
CA LEU A 77 -3.43 -0.44 17.82
C LEU A 77 -3.65 -1.35 16.61
N ASN A 78 -4.74 -1.13 15.86
CA ASN A 78 -5.04 -1.85 14.63
C ASN A 78 -5.85 -0.93 13.69
N TYR A 79 -5.15 -0.21 12.83
CA TYR A 79 -5.73 0.76 11.89
C TYR A 79 -4.99 0.76 10.56
N ILE A 80 -5.62 1.29 9.53
CA ILE A 80 -4.95 1.60 8.27
C ILE A 80 -4.18 2.91 8.43
N ASP A 81 -2.87 2.84 8.31
CA ASP A 81 -1.98 3.99 8.50
C ASP A 81 -1.94 4.89 7.26
N TRP A 82 -1.86 4.26 6.10
CA TRP A 82 -1.87 4.95 4.81
C TRP A 82 -2.46 4.07 3.72
N ILE A 83 -2.96 4.74 2.69
CA ILE A 83 -3.48 4.15 1.46
C ILE A 83 -2.74 4.78 0.29
N ALA A 84 -2.33 3.95 -0.67
CA ALA A 84 -1.64 4.39 -1.87
C ALA A 84 -2.28 3.82 -3.14
N VAL A 85 -2.18 4.57 -4.24
CA VAL A 85 -2.56 4.10 -5.58
C VAL A 85 -1.38 4.24 -6.53
N GLU A 86 -0.96 3.13 -7.13
CA GLU A 86 -0.05 3.11 -8.27
C GLU A 86 -0.88 3.33 -9.53
N THR A 87 -0.46 4.29 -10.33
CA THR A 87 -1.10 4.68 -11.58
C THR A 87 -0.12 4.49 -12.74
N ASN A 88 -0.60 4.67 -13.97
CA ASN A 88 0.27 4.73 -15.13
C ASN A 88 1.21 5.95 -15.14
N TYR A 89 1.06 6.90 -14.22
CA TYR A 89 1.92 8.10 -14.11
C TYR A 89 2.81 8.10 -12.86
N GLY A 90 2.60 7.19 -11.90
CA GLY A 90 3.41 7.12 -10.69
C GLY A 90 2.62 6.57 -9.50
N ILE A 91 2.74 7.23 -8.35
CA ILE A 91 2.06 6.84 -7.11
C ILE A 91 1.54 8.04 -6.35
N HIS A 92 0.34 7.89 -5.80
CA HIS A 92 -0.25 8.82 -4.84
C HIS A 92 -0.42 8.13 -3.49
N ILE A 93 -0.24 8.86 -2.40
CA ILE A 93 -0.31 8.32 -1.03
C ILE A 93 -1.06 9.30 -0.14
N ILE A 94 -1.97 8.79 0.67
CA ILE A 94 -2.69 9.55 1.69
C ILE A 94 -2.52 8.84 3.04
N GLN A 95 -2.10 9.59 4.05
CA GLN A 95 -2.08 9.14 5.44
C GLN A 95 -3.51 9.16 6.00
N VAL A 96 -3.91 8.06 6.62
CA VAL A 96 -5.20 7.87 7.27
C VAL A 96 -4.99 8.03 8.78
N GLY A 97 -4.38 7.03 9.42
CA GLY A 97 -4.08 7.05 10.85
C GLY A 97 -5.18 6.46 11.74
N PRO A 98 -4.96 6.38 13.05
CA PRO A 98 -5.88 5.73 13.98
C PRO A 98 -7.21 6.51 14.11
N GLN A 99 -8.28 5.81 14.49
CA GLN A 99 -9.63 6.36 14.70
C GLN A 99 -10.28 7.04 13.48
N LYS A 100 -9.68 6.91 12.30
CA LYS A 100 -10.27 7.37 11.04
C LYS A 100 -10.83 6.19 10.27
N GLU A 101 -11.85 6.48 9.47
CA GLU A 101 -12.37 5.53 8.48
C GLU A 101 -11.21 5.08 7.56
N PRO A 102 -11.06 3.77 7.29
CA PRO A 102 -9.97 3.23 6.48
C PRO A 102 -10.21 3.51 4.99
N ALA A 103 -10.27 4.79 4.61
CA ALA A 103 -10.58 5.25 3.27
C ALA A 103 -9.79 6.50 2.90
N ALA A 104 -9.47 6.63 1.61
CA ALA A 104 -8.77 7.77 1.03
C ALA A 104 -9.39 8.17 -0.31
N LYS A 105 -9.43 9.47 -0.58
CA LYS A 105 -9.97 10.06 -1.82
C LYS A 105 -8.84 10.64 -2.65
N PHE A 106 -8.75 10.24 -3.92
CA PHE A 106 -7.74 10.68 -4.87
C PHE A 106 -8.39 11.43 -6.02
N SER A 107 -7.79 12.55 -6.44
CA SER A 107 -8.16 13.26 -7.67
C SER A 107 -7.04 13.04 -8.69
N LEU A 108 -7.33 12.31 -9.77
CA LEU A 108 -6.33 11.92 -10.75
C LEU A 108 -6.32 12.85 -11.96
N ALA A 109 -5.14 13.00 -12.57
CA ALA A 109 -4.99 13.83 -13.77
C ALA A 109 -5.74 13.23 -14.98
N GLY A 110 -5.96 14.04 -16.01
CA GLY A 110 -6.54 13.57 -17.27
C GLY A 110 -5.70 12.44 -17.90
N GLY A 111 -6.34 11.29 -18.17
CA GLY A 111 -5.67 10.11 -18.73
C GLY A 111 -4.91 9.26 -17.71
N GLU A 112 -4.87 9.67 -16.44
CA GLU A 112 -4.30 8.86 -15.37
C GLU A 112 -5.30 7.77 -14.92
N ARG A 113 -4.81 6.55 -14.76
CA ARG A 113 -5.59 5.37 -14.34
C ARG A 113 -4.87 4.59 -13.26
N ILE A 114 -5.64 4.14 -12.26
CA ILE A 114 -5.15 3.24 -11.21
C ILE A 114 -4.81 1.87 -11.82
N ILE A 115 -3.62 1.36 -11.52
CA ILE A 115 -3.13 0.02 -11.85
C ILE A 115 -3.24 -0.88 -10.60
N ARG A 116 -2.82 -0.36 -9.43
CA ARG A 116 -2.92 -1.07 -8.15
C ARG A 116 -3.28 -0.11 -7.02
N ALA A 117 -3.96 -0.63 -6.01
CA ALA A 117 -4.19 0.03 -4.73
C ALA A 117 -3.55 -0.77 -3.59
N TYR A 118 -3.03 -0.04 -2.62
CA TYR A 118 -2.31 -0.55 -1.46
C TYR A 118 -2.91 0.06 -0.19
N ALA A 119 -3.07 -0.73 0.86
CA ALA A 119 -3.43 -0.25 2.18
C ALA A 119 -2.55 -0.91 3.24
N TYR A 120 -1.87 -0.11 4.04
CA TYR A 120 -0.96 -0.62 5.06
C TYR A 120 -1.57 -0.56 6.45
N GLU A 121 -1.54 -1.70 7.12
CA GLU A 121 -2.04 -1.89 8.46
C GLU A 121 -0.94 -1.61 9.49
N CYS A 122 -1.16 -0.61 10.34
CA CYS A 122 -0.40 -0.44 11.56
C CYS A 122 -1.01 -1.31 12.67
N SER A 123 -0.50 -2.53 12.79
CA SER A 123 -0.88 -3.52 13.81
C SER A 123 0.35 -4.23 14.37
N LYS A 124 0.16 -5.35 15.08
CA LYS A 124 1.26 -6.28 15.40
C LYS A 124 1.78 -7.03 14.17
N THR A 125 0.93 -7.26 13.16
CA THR A 125 1.25 -8.07 11.98
C THR A 125 1.85 -7.25 10.83
N LYS A 126 1.61 -5.93 10.78
CA LYS A 126 2.22 -5.01 9.81
C LYS A 126 2.03 -5.49 8.37
N ARG A 127 0.76 -5.55 7.94
CA ARG A 127 0.32 -6.11 6.66
C ARG A 127 0.14 -5.06 5.59
N LEU A 128 0.32 -5.46 4.33
CA LEU A 128 0.04 -4.64 3.16
C LEU A 128 -1.02 -5.34 2.32
N TYR A 129 -2.22 -4.77 2.27
CA TYR A 129 -3.30 -5.27 1.44
C TYR A 129 -3.20 -4.69 0.04
N ILE A 130 -3.30 -5.54 -0.98
CA ILE A 130 -3.08 -5.15 -2.38
C ILE A 130 -4.29 -5.56 -3.24
N LYS A 131 -4.79 -4.61 -4.04
CA LYS A 131 -5.77 -4.83 -5.11
C LYS A 131 -5.19 -4.41 -6.44
N THR A 132 -5.15 -5.33 -7.40
CA THR A 132 -4.86 -5.01 -8.81
C THR A 132 -6.18 -4.73 -9.54
N LYS A 133 -6.17 -3.72 -10.41
CA LYS A 133 -7.33 -3.36 -11.23
C LYS A 133 -7.25 -3.98 -12.62
#